data_AF-A0A1X1EBE5-F1
#
_entry.id   AF-A0A1X1EBE5-F1
#
_cell.length_a   1.000
_cell.length_b   1.000
_cell.length_c   1.000
_cell.angle_alpha   90.00
_cell.angle_beta   90.00
_cell.angle_gamma   90.00
#
_symmetry.space_group_name_H-M   'P 1'
#
loop_
_entity.id
_entity.type
_entity.pdbx_description
1 polymer ?
#
loop_
_entity_poly.entity_id
_entity_poly.type
_entity_poly.pdbx_seq_one_letter_code
_entity_poly.pdbx_strand_id
1 'polypeptide(L)'
;MHTENANSGNAFDLPQSPELIANLAAALMPALSAAVNTAVEKALALNTSATMSKEDFAAANGISKSVLEKWIANGVVLLAPTPTSTVKRTVECKKTGQTRTDVMEKHGNALVNVAAWREKNLQHAINCRYIKR
;
A
#
# COMPACT_ATOMS: atom_id res chain seq x y z
N MET A 1 10.44 -6.86 64.68
CA MET A 1 10.06 -8.01 63.83
C MET A 1 8.63 -8.35 64.22
N HIS A 2 7.58 -8.20 63.43
CA HIS A 2 7.41 -8.49 62.01
C HIS A 2 6.47 -7.47 61.34
N THR A 3 6.81 -7.15 60.10
CA THR A 3 6.00 -6.42 59.12
C THR A 3 5.13 -7.42 58.36
N GLU A 4 3.81 -7.22 58.30
CA GLU A 4 3.00 -7.85 57.25
C GLU A 4 2.12 -6.78 56.59
N ASN A 5 2.65 -6.29 55.48
CA ASN A 5 2.00 -5.39 54.54
C ASN A 5 1.01 -6.22 53.72
N ALA A 6 -0.28 -6.18 54.05
CA ALA A 6 -1.36 -6.87 53.35
C ALA A 6 -1.73 -6.17 52.02
N ASN A 7 -0.74 -5.80 51.21
CA ASN A 7 -0.95 -5.30 49.87
C ASN A 7 -0.50 -6.36 48.86
N SER A 8 -1.30 -7.41 48.75
CA SER A 8 -1.20 -8.41 47.68
C SER A 8 -2.59 -8.64 47.09
N GLY A 9 -3.29 -7.54 46.80
CA GLY A 9 -4.41 -7.55 45.87
C GLY A 9 -3.84 -7.63 44.46
N ASN A 10 -3.85 -8.82 43.87
CA ASN A 10 -3.45 -9.06 42.49
C ASN A 10 -4.14 -8.07 41.55
N ALA A 11 -3.40 -7.09 41.04
CA ALA A 11 -3.85 -6.15 40.01
C ALA A 11 -4.12 -6.81 38.64
N PHE A 12 -4.20 -8.13 38.60
CA PHE A 12 -4.44 -8.97 37.42
C PHE A 12 -5.63 -9.92 37.59
N ASP A 13 -6.49 -9.71 38.58
CA ASP A 13 -7.74 -10.48 38.75
C ASP A 13 -8.91 -9.95 37.90
N LEU A 14 -8.58 -9.37 36.74
CA LEU A 14 -9.52 -8.89 35.74
C LEU A 14 -10.06 -9.94 34.72
N PRO A 15 -9.64 -11.23 34.66
CA PRO A 15 -10.09 -12.08 33.56
C PRO A 15 -11.14 -13.13 33.99
N GLN A 16 -12.22 -12.80 34.71
CA GLN A 16 -13.21 -13.86 35.05
C GLN A 16 -14.70 -13.51 35.05
N SER A 17 -15.11 -12.28 34.74
CA SER A 17 -16.54 -12.01 34.54
C SER A 17 -16.91 -12.20 33.06
N PRO A 18 -17.54 -13.33 32.65
CA PRO A 18 -17.96 -13.57 31.27
C PRO A 18 -18.85 -12.44 30.72
N GLU A 19 -19.59 -11.77 31.60
CA GLU A 19 -20.38 -10.57 31.29
C GLU A 19 -19.54 -9.38 30.80
N LEU A 20 -18.37 -9.12 31.39
CA LEU A 20 -17.50 -8.03 30.91
C LEU A 20 -16.89 -8.35 29.56
N ILE A 21 -16.51 -9.61 29.32
CA ILE A 21 -16.00 -10.06 28.03
C ILE A 21 -17.10 -10.00 26.97
N ALA A 22 -18.34 -10.39 27.29
CA ALA A 22 -19.48 -10.33 26.40
C ALA A 22 -19.84 -8.88 26.03
N ASN A 23 -19.85 -7.97 27.00
CA ASN A 23 -20.11 -6.55 26.77
C ASN A 23 -18.99 -5.87 25.97
N LEU A 24 -17.73 -6.20 26.25
CA LEU A 24 -16.58 -5.71 25.50
C LEU A 24 -16.60 -6.24 24.05
N ALA A 25 -16.91 -7.52 23.86
CA ALA A 25 -17.08 -8.09 22.53
C ALA A 25 -18.25 -7.45 21.79
N ALA A 26 -19.41 -7.27 22.42
CA ALA A 26 -20.56 -6.60 21.79
C ALA A 26 -20.24 -5.16 21.36
N ALA A 27 -19.42 -4.44 22.15
CA ALA A 27 -19.00 -3.08 21.82
C ALA A 27 -17.94 -3.04 20.71
N LEU A 28 -16.98 -3.97 20.70
CA LEU A 28 -15.84 -3.97 19.78
C LEU A 28 -16.07 -4.74 18.48
N MET A 29 -16.95 -5.75 18.48
CA MET A 29 -17.21 -6.61 17.31
C MET A 29 -17.71 -5.83 16.08
N PRO A 30 -18.59 -4.80 16.20
CA PRO A 30 -18.96 -3.98 15.06
C PRO A 30 -17.77 -3.23 14.45
N ALA A 31 -16.90 -2.66 15.29
CA ALA A 31 -15.71 -1.94 14.84
C ALA A 31 -14.67 -2.87 14.22
N LEU A 32 -14.45 -4.05 14.82
CA LEU A 32 -13.57 -5.07 14.26
C LEU A 32 -14.10 -5.61 12.94
N SER A 33 -15.39 -5.90 12.84
CA SER A 33 -16.04 -6.36 11.62
C SER A 33 -15.90 -5.33 10.49
N ALA A 34 -16.15 -4.05 10.79
CA ALA A 34 -15.95 -2.98 9.82
C ALA A 34 -14.49 -2.89 9.35
N ALA A 35 -13.53 -2.92 10.27
CA ALA A 35 -12.11 -2.87 9.94
C ALA A 35 -11.66 -4.06 9.08
N VAL A 36 -12.13 -5.28 9.41
CA VAL A 36 -11.84 -6.48 8.64
C VAL A 36 -12.47 -6.40 7.25
N ASN A 37 -13.72 -5.98 7.13
CA ASN A 37 -14.38 -5.84 5.83
C ASN A 37 -13.65 -4.83 4.94
N THR A 38 -13.27 -3.67 5.46
CA THR A 38 -12.47 -2.68 4.71
C THR A 38 -11.11 -3.24 4.30
N ALA A 39 -10.44 -3.99 5.17
CA ALA A 39 -9.16 -4.61 4.85
C ALA A 39 -9.31 -5.67 3.74
N VAL A 40 -10.35 -6.49 3.80
CA VAL A 40 -10.66 -7.52 2.80
C VAL A 40 -11.02 -6.89 1.46
N GLU A 41 -11.87 -5.86 1.44
CA GLU A 41 -12.21 -5.12 0.21
C GLU A 41 -10.99 -4.49 -0.43
N LYS A 42 -10.11 -3.86 0.37
CA LYS A 42 -8.85 -3.28 -0.12
C LYS A 42 -7.94 -4.37 -0.67
N ALA A 43 -7.78 -5.49 0.03
CA ALA A 43 -6.96 -6.60 -0.43
C ALA A 43 -7.50 -7.20 -1.74
N LEU A 44 -8.82 -7.33 -1.87
CA LEU A 44 -9.47 -7.80 -3.09
C LEU A 44 -9.24 -6.83 -4.23
N ALA A 45 -9.45 -5.52 -4.02
CA ALA A 45 -9.21 -4.50 -5.03
C ALA A 45 -7.75 -4.48 -5.51
N LEU A 46 -6.79 -4.63 -4.60
CA LEU A 46 -5.37 -4.76 -4.94
C LEU A 46 -5.07 -6.06 -5.69
N ASN A 47 -5.81 -7.13 -5.41
CA ASN A 47 -5.67 -8.41 -6.09
C ASN A 47 -6.37 -8.47 -7.45
N THR A 48 -7.43 -7.71 -7.70
CA THR A 48 -8.15 -7.76 -8.98
C THR A 48 -7.79 -6.63 -9.93
N SER A 49 -7.25 -5.51 -9.42
CA SER A 49 -6.91 -4.37 -10.27
C SER A 49 -5.73 -4.67 -11.20
N ALA A 50 -5.88 -4.32 -12.48
CA ALA A 50 -4.83 -4.42 -13.48
C ALA A 50 -3.71 -3.39 -13.27
N THR A 51 -4.04 -2.25 -12.62
CA THR A 51 -3.09 -1.17 -12.32
C THR A 51 -3.20 -0.74 -10.85
N MET A 52 -2.10 -0.30 -10.26
CA MET A 52 -2.11 0.23 -8.88
C MET A 52 -1.09 1.35 -8.67
N SER A 53 -1.22 2.10 -7.58
CA SER A 53 -0.23 3.11 -7.20
C SER A 53 1.10 2.47 -6.82
N LYS A 54 2.20 3.23 -6.90
CA LYS A 54 3.52 2.74 -6.47
C LYS A 54 3.52 2.41 -4.97
N GLU A 55 2.83 3.22 -4.18
CA GLU A 55 2.71 3.09 -2.74
C GLU A 55 1.96 1.81 -2.35
N ASP A 56 0.81 1.55 -2.97
CA ASP A 56 0.04 0.34 -2.72
C ASP A 56 0.78 -0.91 -3.21
N PHE A 57 1.48 -0.83 -4.35
CA PHE A 57 2.31 -1.93 -4.84
C PHE A 57 3.43 -2.27 -3.87
N ALA A 58 4.11 -1.25 -3.34
CA ALA A 58 5.18 -1.42 -2.36
C ALA A 58 4.65 -2.07 -1.08
N ALA A 59 3.52 -1.57 -0.56
CA ALA A 59 2.87 -2.10 0.63
C ALA A 59 2.39 -3.54 0.44
N ALA A 60 1.72 -3.85 -0.68
CA ALA A 60 1.19 -5.18 -0.96
C ALA A 60 2.29 -6.26 -1.09
N ASN A 61 3.47 -5.89 -1.59
CA ASN A 61 4.61 -6.80 -1.74
C ASN A 61 5.60 -6.73 -0.58
N GLY A 62 5.39 -5.87 0.43
CA GLY A 62 6.31 -5.69 1.54
C GLY A 62 7.69 -5.15 1.13
N ILE A 63 7.76 -4.38 0.04
CA ILE A 63 9.00 -3.79 -0.47
C ILE A 63 9.10 -2.30 -0.14
N SER A 64 10.33 -1.79 0.01
CA SER A 64 10.55 -0.35 0.18
C SER A 64 10.43 0.42 -1.13
N LYS A 65 10.11 1.71 -1.04
CA LYS A 65 10.00 2.58 -2.23
C LYS A 65 11.29 2.64 -3.04
N SER A 66 12.46 2.62 -2.39
CA SER A 66 13.76 2.61 -3.06
C SER A 66 14.01 1.32 -3.86
N VAL A 67 13.55 0.16 -3.36
CA VAL A 67 13.61 -1.11 -4.09
C VAL A 67 12.65 -1.08 -5.28
N LEU A 68 11.44 -0.55 -5.10
CA LEU A 68 10.49 -0.40 -6.20
C LEU A 68 11.04 0.48 -7.33
N GLU A 69 11.66 1.61 -7.03
CA GLU A 69 12.27 2.47 -8.06
C GLU A 69 13.40 1.74 -8.80
N LYS A 70 14.22 0.93 -8.11
CA LYS A 70 15.23 0.09 -8.77
C LYS A 70 14.60 -0.96 -9.69
N TRP A 71 13.49 -1.56 -9.27
CA TRP A 71 12.76 -2.54 -10.08
C TRP A 71 12.15 -1.91 -11.33
N ILE A 72 11.65 -0.68 -11.23
CA ILE A 72 11.16 0.09 -12.36
C ILE A 72 12.31 0.42 -13.31
N ALA A 73 13.44 0.91 -12.80
CA ALA A 73 14.62 1.24 -13.60
C ALA A 73 15.18 0.02 -14.35
N ASN A 74 15.17 -1.15 -13.71
CA ASN A 74 15.63 -2.41 -14.30
C ASN A 74 14.58 -3.11 -15.19
N GLY A 75 13.39 -2.53 -15.38
CA GLY A 75 12.32 -3.14 -16.17
C GLY A 75 11.73 -4.42 -15.56
N VAL A 76 11.92 -4.64 -14.26
CA VAL A 76 11.27 -5.73 -13.51
C VAL A 76 9.78 -5.46 -13.41
N VAL A 77 9.41 -4.22 -13.07
CA VAL A 77 8.04 -3.72 -12.97
C VAL A 77 7.79 -2.74 -14.09
N LEU A 78 6.66 -2.91 -14.80
CA LEU A 78 6.27 -2.02 -15.88
C LEU A 78 5.29 -0.97 -15.40
N LEU A 79 5.44 0.25 -15.91
CA LEU A 79 4.51 1.35 -15.65
C LEU A 79 3.40 1.34 -16.69
N ALA A 80 2.17 1.58 -16.24
CA ALA A 80 1.04 1.80 -17.12
C ALA A 80 1.11 3.23 -17.69
N PRO A 81 0.88 3.41 -19.00
CA PRO A 81 0.80 4.74 -19.59
C PRO A 81 -0.42 5.47 -19.01
N THR A 82 -0.17 6.54 -18.28
CA THR A 82 -1.23 7.43 -17.79
C THR A 82 -1.51 8.51 -18.82
N PRO A 83 -2.77 8.97 -18.99
CA PRO A 83 -3.11 10.00 -19.96
C PRO A 83 -2.25 11.24 -19.76
N THR A 84 -1.55 11.63 -20.83
CA THR A 84 -0.73 12.82 -20.88
C THR A 84 -1.65 14.03 -21.04
N SER A 85 -1.46 15.06 -20.23
CA SER A 85 -2.14 16.34 -20.41
C SER A 85 -1.16 17.37 -20.94
N THR A 86 -1.59 18.20 -21.90
CA THR A 86 -0.76 19.28 -22.42
C THR A 86 -0.92 20.52 -21.56
N VAL A 87 0.20 21.05 -21.06
CA VAL A 87 0.25 22.30 -20.30
C VAL A 87 0.94 23.35 -21.16
N LYS A 88 0.27 24.48 -21.38
CA LYS A 88 0.86 25.65 -22.04
C LYS A 88 1.38 26.61 -20.98
N ARG A 89 2.65 26.98 -21.06
CA ARG A 89 3.27 28.00 -20.20
C ARG A 89 3.70 29.19 -21.04
N THR A 90 3.05 30.33 -20.85
CA THR A 90 3.51 31.59 -21.42
C THR A 90 4.58 32.19 -20.51
N VAL A 91 5.75 32.46 -21.06
CA VAL A 91 6.86 33.12 -20.36
C VAL A 91 7.12 34.44 -21.06
N GLU A 92 7.06 35.53 -20.30
CA GLU A 92 7.41 36.86 -20.77
C GLU A 92 8.85 37.21 -20.37
N CYS A 93 9.64 37.64 -21.35
CA CYS A 93 11.00 38.10 -21.09
C CYS A 93 10.96 39.51 -20.50
N LYS A 94 11.30 39.66 -19.22
CA LYS A 94 11.32 40.95 -18.49
C LYS A 94 12.19 42.04 -19.14
N LYS A 95 13.17 41.68 -19.98
CA LYS A 95 14.08 42.63 -20.63
C LYS A 95 13.64 43.07 -22.02
N THR A 96 12.92 42.21 -22.76
CA THR A 96 12.55 42.46 -24.16
C THR A 96 11.05 42.57 -24.38
N GLY A 97 10.22 42.28 -23.36
CA GLY A 97 8.75 42.29 -23.46
C GLY A 97 8.17 41.20 -24.37
N GLN A 98 9.01 40.37 -24.97
CA GLN A 98 8.58 39.31 -25.86
C GLN A 98 8.04 38.12 -25.06
N THR A 99 6.85 37.66 -25.43
CA THR A 99 6.21 36.47 -24.88
C THR A 99 6.57 35.25 -25.72
N ARG A 100 7.00 34.17 -25.07
CA ARG A 100 7.09 32.84 -25.68
C ARG A 100 6.08 31.90 -25.03
N THR A 101 5.49 31.00 -25.82
CA THR A 101 4.59 29.97 -25.32
C THR A 101 5.28 28.62 -25.42
N ASP A 102 5.64 28.06 -24.28
CA ASP A 102 6.21 26.72 -24.17
C ASP A 102 5.05 25.71 -24.02
N VAL A 103 4.94 24.74 -24.92
CA VAL A 103 3.97 23.63 -24.82
C VAL A 103 4.69 22.43 -24.22
N MET A 104 4.22 21.96 -23.07
CA MET A 104 4.84 20.86 -22.33
C MET A 104 3.84 19.71 -22.18
N GLU A 105 4.31 18.48 -22.37
CA GLU A 105 3.56 17.27 -22.04
C GLU A 105 3.75 16.94 -20.56
N LYS A 106 2.63 16.88 -19.82
CA LYS A 106 2.60 16.46 -18.42
C LYS A 106 2.11 15.02 -18.36
N HIS A 107 3.01 14.11 -18.02
CA HIS A 107 2.64 12.76 -17.65
C HIS A 107 2.06 12.76 -16.23
N GLY A 108 0.95 12.06 -16.02
CA GLY A 108 0.41 11.82 -14.68
C GLY A 108 1.36 11.00 -13.81
N ASN A 109 1.00 10.81 -12.53
CA ASN A 109 1.74 9.89 -11.68
C ASN A 109 1.63 8.48 -12.28
N ALA A 110 2.75 7.95 -12.76
CA ALA A 110 2.78 6.66 -13.42
C ALA A 110 2.30 5.55 -12.46
N LEU A 111 1.26 4.84 -12.88
CA LEU A 111 0.74 3.68 -12.17
C LEU A 111 1.58 2.44 -12.51
N VAL A 112 1.62 1.47 -11.61
CA VAL A 112 2.23 0.16 -11.86
C VAL A 112 1.25 -0.71 -12.64
N ASN A 113 1.71 -1.34 -13.72
CA ASN A 113 0.96 -2.37 -14.44
C ASN A 113 1.16 -3.73 -13.74
N VAL A 114 0.18 -4.09 -12.91
CA VAL A 114 0.22 -5.26 -12.04
C VAL A 114 -0.05 -6.53 -12.85
N ALA A 115 -0.96 -6.44 -13.83
CA ALA A 115 -1.30 -7.57 -14.69
C ALA A 115 -0.05 -8.06 -15.44
N ALA A 116 0.70 -7.15 -16.05
CA ALA A 116 1.93 -7.50 -16.77
C ALA A 116 3.01 -8.06 -15.82
N TRP A 117 3.13 -7.52 -14.61
CA TRP A 117 4.08 -8.03 -13.62
C TRP A 117 3.73 -9.44 -13.14
N ARG A 118 2.46 -9.71 -12.86
CA ARG A 118 1.99 -11.05 -12.47
C ARG A 118 2.18 -12.07 -13.57
N GLU A 119 1.84 -11.71 -14.80
CA GLU A 119 2.03 -12.58 -15.95
C GLU A 119 3.52 -12.91 -16.14
N LYS A 120 4.41 -11.91 -16.05
CA LYS A 120 5.85 -12.14 -16.10
C LYS A 120 6.33 -13.10 -15.01
N ASN A 121 5.82 -12.97 -13.78
CA ASN A 121 6.17 -13.88 -12.68
C ASN A 121 5.62 -15.30 -12.90
N LEU A 122 4.41 -15.42 -13.43
CA LEU A 122 3.80 -16.70 -13.79
C LEU A 122 4.63 -17.42 -14.86
N GLN A 123 5.05 -16.71 -15.90
CA GLN A 123 5.92 -17.24 -16.95
C GLN A 123 7.27 -17.71 -16.38
N HIS A 124 7.87 -16.96 -15.45
CA HIS A 124 9.07 -17.40 -14.75
C HIS A 124 8.81 -18.66 -13.93
N ALA A 125 7.71 -18.72 -13.18
CA ALA A 125 7.35 -19.88 -12.37
C ALA A 125 7.12 -21.15 -13.22
N ILE A 126 6.50 -21.03 -14.39
CA ILE A 126 6.33 -22.15 -15.33
C ILE A 126 7.70 -22.66 -15.83
N ASN A 127 8.64 -21.74 -16.08
CA ASN A 127 9.98 -22.07 -16.55
C ASN A 127 10.91 -22.61 -15.43
N CYS A 128 10.54 -22.45 -14.16
CA CYS A 128 11.29 -23.00 -13.04
C CYS A 128 11.14 -24.53 -12.99
N ARG A 129 12.24 -25.27 -13.17
CA ARG A 129 12.28 -26.71 -12.88
C ARG A 129 12.53 -26.90 -11.38
N TYR A 130 11.78 -27.80 -10.75
CA TYR A 130 12.08 -28.23 -9.39
C TYR A 130 13.46 -28.91 -9.35
N ILE A 131 14.33 -28.43 -8.46
CA ILE A 131 15.58 -29.12 -8.15
C ILE A 131 15.19 -30.40 -7.42
N LYS A 132 15.37 -31.56 -8.07
CA LYS A 132 15.27 -32.84 -7.38
C LYS A 132 16.38 -32.88 -6.33
N ARG A 133 15.97 -33.02 -5.06
CA ARG A 133 16.89 -33.22 -3.94
C ARG A 133 17.42 -34.65 -3.95
#